data_AF-A0A655WNM3-F1
#
_entry.id   AF-A0A655WNM3-F1
#
_cell.length_a   1.000
_cell.length_b   1.000
_cell.length_c   1.000
_cell.angle_alpha   90.00
_cell.angle_beta   90.00
_cell.angle_gamma   90.00
#
_symmetry.space_group_name_H-M   'P 1'
#
loop_
_entity.id
_entity.type
_entity.pdbx_description
1 polymer ?
#
loop_
_entity_poly.entity_id
_entity_poly.type
_entity_poly.pdbx_seq_one_letter_code
_entity_poly.pdbx_strand_id
1 'polypeptide(L)' 'MRMNDDTGVAMAEAIKWDLEGKAVPLVYSGDFEVVTKQDSAARISELKARAFRYSDR' A
#
# COMPACT_ATOMS: atom_id res chain seq x y z
N MET A 1 -7.34 2.78 -10.95
CA MET A 1 -6.33 2.21 -10.05
C MET A 1 -5.32 3.31 -9.76
N ARG A 2 -5.08 3.68 -8.49
CA ARG A 2 -3.94 4.53 -8.11
C ARG A 2 -3.01 3.67 -7.26
N MET A 3 -1.73 3.71 -7.57
CA MET A 3 -0.70 3.05 -6.77
C MET A 3 -0.68 3.68 -5.38
N ASN A 4 -0.61 2.85 -4.33
CA ASN A 4 -0.52 3.27 -2.93
C ASN A 4 0.84 2.86 -2.35
N ASP A 5 1.12 3.31 -1.13
CA ASP A 5 2.43 3.08 -0.49
C ASP A 5 2.71 1.61 -0.17
N ASP A 6 1.69 0.73 -0.15
CA ASP A 6 1.87 -0.70 0.11
C ASP A 6 2.83 -1.33 -0.90
N THR A 7 2.70 -0.95 -2.18
CA THR A 7 3.56 -1.47 -3.25
C THR A 7 5.01 -1.00 -3.12
N GLY A 8 5.24 0.25 -2.70
CA GLY A 8 6.57 0.78 -2.41
C GLY A 8 7.24 0.05 -1.25
N VAL A 9 6.49 -0.17 -0.16
CA VAL A 9 6.96 -0.94 1.01
C VAL A 9 7.24 -2.40 0.62
N ALA A 10 6.37 -3.03 -0.16
CA ALA A 10 6.55 -4.42 -0.59
C ALA A 10 7.83 -4.62 -1.44
N MET A 11 8.17 -3.64 -2.30
CA MET A 11 9.43 -3.68 -3.04
C MET A 11 10.65 -3.59 -2.12
N ALA A 12 10.62 -2.70 -1.12
CA ALA A 12 11.72 -2.57 -0.16
C ALA A 12 11.89 -3.85 0.68
N GLU A 13 10.77 -4.46 1.10
CA GLU A 13 10.79 -5.74 1.83
C GLU A 13 11.28 -6.90 0.96
N ALA A 14 10.92 -6.94 -0.32
CA ALA A 14 11.42 -7.93 -1.26
C ALA A 14 12.94 -7.84 -1.43
N ILE A 15 13.48 -6.63 -1.58
CA ILE A 15 14.94 -6.40 -1.63
C ILE A 15 15.60 -6.85 -0.33
N LYS A 16 15.03 -6.51 0.83
CA LYS A 16 15.57 -6.95 2.13
C LYS A 16 15.64 -8.46 2.24
N TRP A 17 14.58 -9.16 1.83
CA TRP A 17 14.53 -10.62 1.87
C TRP A 17 15.56 -11.26 0.94
N ASP A 18 15.78 -10.68 -0.25
CA ASP A 18 16.83 -11.12 -1.17
C ASP A 18 18.23 -10.99 -0.53
N LEU A 19 18.52 -9.85 0.10
CA LEU A 19 19.78 -9.62 0.82
C LEU A 19 19.97 -10.57 2.02
N GLU A 20 18.88 -11.00 2.66
CA GLU A 20 18.89 -11.96 3.78
C GLU A 20 18.89 -13.43 3.32
N GLY A 21 18.88 -13.71 2.01
CA GLY A 21 18.81 -15.07 1.45
C GLY A 21 17.47 -15.76 1.68
N LYS A 22 16.38 -15.01 1.86
CA LYS A 22 15.03 -15.52 2.06
C LYS A 22 14.28 -15.60 0.72
N ALA A 23 13.30 -16.50 0.63
CA ALA A 23 12.48 -16.64 -0.56
C ALA A 23 11.58 -15.41 -0.77
N VAL A 24 11.64 -14.78 -1.95
CA VAL A 24 10.83 -13.63 -2.33
C VAL A 24 9.65 -14.08 -3.21
N PRO A 25 8.41 -13.61 -2.96
CA PRO A 25 7.27 -13.95 -3.81
C PRO A 25 7.40 -13.34 -5.21
N LEU A 26 7.00 -14.09 -6.25
CA LEU A 26 7.08 -13.65 -7.65
C LEU A 26 6.11 -12.50 -7.97
N VAL A 27 4.96 -12.46 -7.30
CA VAL A 27 3.92 -11.45 -7.52
C VAL A 27 3.37 -11.01 -6.16
N TYR A 28 3.17 -9.70 -6.02
CA TYR A 28 2.45 -9.08 -4.92
C TYR A 28 1.42 -8.09 -5.48
N SER A 29 0.23 -8.07 -4.88
CA SER A 29 -0.79 -7.05 -5.12
C SER A 29 -1.17 -6.47 -3.77
N GLY A 30 -1.21 -5.14 -3.68
CA GLY A 30 -1.80 -4.46 -2.54
C GLY A 30 -3.32 -4.63 -2.48
N ASP A 31 -3.91 -4.07 -1.43
CA ASP A 31 -5.35 -4.13 -1.20
C ASP A 31 -6.12 -3.04 -1.95
N PHE A 32 -7.42 -3.26 -2.11
CA PHE A 32 -8.37 -2.29 -2.65
C PHE A 32 -9.49 -2.00 -1.66
N GLU A 33 -9.95 -0.75 -1.69
CA GLU A 33 -11.13 -0.29 -0.97
C GLU A 33 -12.07 0.42 -1.95
N VAL A 34 -13.36 0.06 -1.91
CA VAL A 34 -14.38 0.71 -2.74
C VAL A 34 -14.78 2.01 -2.06
N VAL A 35 -14.74 3.12 -2.82
CA VAL A 35 -15.16 4.44 -2.38
C VAL A 35 -16.35 4.90 -3.22
N THR A 36 -17.36 5.42 -2.55
CA THR A 36 -18.64 5.87 -3.09
C THR A 36 -18.92 7.31 -2.67
N LYS A 37 -19.98 7.92 -3.24
CA LYS A 37 -20.41 9.27 -2.84
C LYS A 37 -21.07 9.31 -1.45
N GLN A 38 -21.42 8.14 -0.91
CA GLN A 38 -22.07 7.97 0.38
C GLN A 38 -21.06 7.87 1.53
N ASP A 39 -19.77 7.71 1.23
CA ASP A 39 -18.73 7.63 2.25
C ASP A 39 -18.53 8.98 2.95
N SER A 40 -18.45 8.92 4.28
CA SER A 40 -18.26 10.10 5.11
C SER A 40 -16.86 10.70 4.89
N ALA A 41 -16.74 12.01 5.12
CA ALA A 41 -15.44 12.69 5.05
C ALA A 41 -14.40 12.07 6.00
N ALA A 42 -14.85 11.55 7.15
CA ALA A 42 -14.00 10.82 8.10
C ALA A 42 -13.41 9.54 7.47
N ARG A 43 -14.27 8.71 6.87
CA ARG A 43 -13.83 7.48 6.18
C ARG A 43 -12.88 7.77 5.02
N ILE A 44 -13.14 8.83 4.25
CA ILE A 44 -12.22 9.25 3.18
C ILE A 44 -10.85 9.66 3.75
N SER A 45 -10.82 10.35 4.88
CA SER A 45 -9.58 10.78 5.53
C SER A 45 -8.79 9.59 6.06
N GLU A 46 -9.46 8.61 6.65
CA GLU A 46 -8.84 7.35 7.10
C GLU A 46 -8.23 6.57 5.93
N LEU A 47 -8.97 6.43 4.82
CA LEU A 47 -8.48 5.74 3.62
C LEU A 47 -7.27 6.45 3.01
N LYS A 48 -7.25 7.79 3.00
CA LYS A 48 -6.08 8.56 2.56
C LYS A 48 -4.88 8.35 3.48
N ALA A 49 -5.08 8.44 4.79
CA ALA A 49 -4.02 8.23 5.78
C ALA A 49 -3.41 6.82 5.67
N ARG A 50 -4.22 5.79 5.38
CA ARG A 50 -3.73 4.43 5.09
C ARG A 50 -2.97 4.35 3.78
N ALA A 51 -3.51 4.92 2.69
CA ALA A 51 -2.98 4.77 1.34
C ALA A 51 -1.67 5.54 1.11
N PHE A 52 -1.48 6.67 1.78
CA PHE A 52 -0.36 7.60 1.57
C PHE A 52 0.50 7.82 2.83
N ARG A 53 0.55 6.83 3.71
CA ARG A 53 1.27 6.90 5.01
C ARG A 53 2.78 7.22 4.92
N TYR A 54 3.41 7.02 3.76
CA TYR A 54 4.79 7.39 3.45
C TYR A 54 4.87 8.58 2.49
N SER A 55 3.95 8.71 1.52
CA SER A 55 4.07 9.69 0.43
C SER A 55 3.36 11.03 0.65
N ASP A 56 2.45 11.17 1.63
CA ASP A 56 1.67 12.41 1.89
C ASP A 56 2.42 13.43 2.78
N ARG A 57 3.76 13.42 2.74
CA ARG A 57 4.63 14.31 3.54
C ARG A 57 5.29 15.38 2.69
#